data_AF-A0A848D359-F1
#
_entry.id   AF-A0A848D359-F1
#
_cell.length_a   1.000
_cell.length_b   1.000
_cell.length_c   1.000
_cell.angle_alpha   90.00
_cell.angle_beta   90.00
_cell.angle_gamma   90.00
#
_symmetry.space_group_name_H-M   'P 1'
#
loop_
_entity.id
_entity.type
_entity.pdbx_description
1 polymer ?
#
loop_
_entity_poly.entity_id
_entity_poly.type
_entity_poly.pdbx_seq_one_letter_code
_entity_poly.pdbx_strand_id
1 'polypeptide(L)' 'MREFNIDDFFKEIDEKQQEVNERVYKLFRGNGRKTRVRPRDEDEQRCLDIICREKWMRAVEEGKIRYINDREMDYFVD' A
#
# COMPACT_ATOMS: atom_id res chain seq x y z
N MET A 1 -1.91 -32.53 40.25
CA MET A 1 -1.83 -31.08 40.00
C MET A 1 -0.41 -30.84 39.52
N ARG A 2 -0.19 -30.34 38.29
CA ARG A 2 1.19 -30.03 37.84
C ARG A 2 1.65 -28.78 38.58
N GLU A 3 2.81 -28.85 39.22
CA GLU A 3 3.45 -27.67 39.82
C GLU A 3 3.74 -26.66 38.72
N PHE A 4 3.21 -25.44 38.89
CA PHE A 4 3.40 -24.36 37.94
C PHE A 4 4.78 -23.74 38.19
N ASN A 5 5.70 -23.95 37.26
CA ASN A 5 7.01 -23.30 37.30
C ASN A 5 6.92 -21.94 36.62
N ILE A 6 7.08 -20.88 37.41
CA ILE A 6 6.97 -19.51 36.94
C ILE A 6 8.10 -19.12 35.98
N ASP A 7 9.28 -19.73 36.13
CA ASP A 7 10.44 -19.44 35.29
C ASP A 7 10.26 -20.02 33.89
N ASP A 8 9.70 -21.23 33.78
CA ASP A 8 9.36 -21.85 32.50
C ASP A 8 8.27 -21.05 31.76
N PHE A 9 7.33 -20.48 32.52
CA PHE A 9 6.27 -19.63 31.97
C PHE A 9 6.82 -18.33 31.37
N PHE A 10 7.73 -17.63 32.06
CA PHE A 10 8.35 -16.42 31.51
C PHE A 10 9.25 -16.73 30.32
N LYS A 11 9.96 -17.86 30.34
CA LYS A 11 10.76 -18.31 29.22
C LYS A 11 9.90 -18.57 27.96
N GLU A 12 8.74 -19.19 28.14
CA GLU A 12 7.79 -19.42 27.03
C GLU A 12 7.21 -18.10 26.49
N ILE A 13 6.99 -17.10 27.37
CA ILE A 13 6.57 -15.76 26.95
C ILE A 13 7.65 -15.09 26.11
N ASP A 14 8.90 -15.10 26.57
CA ASP A 14 10.03 -14.47 25.87
C ASP A 14 10.26 -15.12 24.50
N GLU A 15 10.21 -16.45 24.43
CA GLU A 15 10.34 -17.21 23.18
C GLU A 15 9.24 -16.85 22.16
N LYS A 16 8.00 -16.61 22.64
CA LYS A 16 6.86 -16.24 21.78
C LYS A 16 6.79 -14.75 21.46
N GLN A 17 7.51 -13.91 22.18
CA GLN A 17 7.39 -12.46 22.07
C GLN A 17 7.78 -11.96 20.68
N GLN A 18 8.82 -12.55 20.07
CA GLN A 18 9.22 -12.22 18.70
C GLN A 18 8.12 -12.57 17.69
N GLU A 19 7.54 -13.77 17.78
CA GLU A 19 6.47 -14.21 16.89
C GLU A 19 5.22 -13.34 17.01
N VAL A 20 4.82 -13.00 18.25
CA VAL A 20 3.70 -12.11 18.52
C VAL A 20 3.96 -10.72 17.94
N ASN A 21 5.15 -10.17 18.14
CA ASN A 21 5.53 -8.86 17.58
C ASN A 21 5.48 -8.85 16.06
N GLU A 22 5.95 -9.91 15.39
CA GLU A 22 5.87 -10.02 13.94
C GLU A 22 4.42 -10.13 13.43
N ARG A 23 3.57 -10.89 14.12
CA ARG A 23 2.14 -11.00 13.79
C ARG A 23 1.44 -9.66 13.96
N VAL A 24 1.65 -8.98 15.07
CA VAL A 24 1.15 -7.62 15.36
C VAL A 24 1.62 -6.67 14.27
N TYR A 25 2.90 -6.68 13.92
CA TYR A 25 3.44 -5.81 12.89
C TYR A 25 2.79 -6.04 11.51
N LYS A 26 2.52 -7.30 11.14
CA LYS A 26 1.81 -7.64 9.89
C LYS A 26 0.33 -7.26 9.94
N LEU A 27 -0.34 -7.42 11.09
CA LEU A 27 -1.75 -7.06 11.30
C LEU A 27 -1.97 -5.54 11.30
N PHE A 28 -1.06 -4.78 11.92
CA PHE A 28 -1.19 -3.32 12.09
C PHE A 28 -0.43 -2.48 11.06
N ARG A 29 0.48 -3.06 10.28
CA ARG A 29 0.87 -2.47 8.98
C ARG A 29 -0.35 -2.59 8.06
N GLY A 30 -1.31 -1.70 8.23
CA GLY A 30 -2.51 -1.67 7.42
C GLY A 30 -2.14 -1.78 5.94
N ASN A 31 -2.86 -2.64 5.19
CA ASN A 31 -2.73 -2.84 3.75
C ASN A 31 -2.99 -1.56 2.92
N GLY A 32 -3.16 -0.40 3.56
CA GLY A 32 -3.33 0.88 2.91
C GLY A 32 -1.99 1.43 2.42
N ARG A 33 -2.01 2.04 1.22
CA ARG A 33 -0.91 2.90 0.79
C ARG A 33 -0.69 3.96 1.87
N LYS A 34 0.56 4.13 2.32
CA LYS A 34 0.92 5.20 3.24
C LYS A 34 0.44 6.53 2.65
N THR A 35 -0.50 7.18 3.31
CA THR A 35 -0.99 8.50 2.88
C THR A 35 0.15 9.49 3.09
N ARG A 36 0.55 10.19 2.02
CA ARG A 36 1.55 11.24 2.12
C ARG A 36 0.97 12.38 2.96
N VAL A 37 1.67 12.75 4.03
CA VAL A 37 1.26 13.83 4.94
C VAL A 37 1.82 15.19 4.54
N ARG A 38 2.79 15.23 3.62
CA ARG A 38 3.39 16.47 3.10
C ARG A 38 3.12 16.62 1.61
N PRO A 39 2.88 17.86 1.13
CA PRO A 39 2.82 18.13 -0.30
C PRO A 39 4.16 17.78 -0.96
N ARG A 40 4.11 17.51 -2.26
CA ARG A 40 5.32 17.43 -3.08
C ARG A 40 5.92 18.82 -3.26
N ASP A 41 7.20 18.85 -3.62
CA ASP A 41 7.80 20.07 -4.14
C ASP A 41 7.02 20.54 -5.39
N GLU A 42 6.91 21.86 -5.58
CA GLU A 42 6.12 22.43 -6.68
C GLU A 42 6.64 21.98 -8.05
N ASP A 43 7.97 21.92 -8.22
CA ASP A 43 8.57 21.50 -9.48
C ASP A 43 8.39 19.99 -9.69
N GLU A 44 8.54 19.18 -8.63
CA GLU A 44 8.24 17.74 -8.68
C GLU A 44 6.78 17.51 -9.11
N GLN A 45 5.84 18.26 -8.54
CA GLN A 45 4.43 18.15 -8.88
C GLN A 45 4.18 18.51 -10.35
N ARG A 46 4.72 19.63 -10.84
CA ARG A 46 4.59 20.05 -12.24
C ARG A 46 5.13 19.00 -13.20
N CYS A 47 6.31 18.46 -12.93
CA CYS A 47 6.91 17.41 -13.76
C CYS A 47 6.03 16.15 -13.79
N LEU A 48 5.52 15.72 -12.63
CA LEU A 48 4.65 14.54 -12.55
C LEU A 48 3.31 14.76 -13.28
N ASP A 49 2.73 15.95 -13.20
CA ASP A 49 1.50 16.29 -13.90
C ASP A 49 1.68 16.21 -15.42
N ILE A 50 2.81 16.72 -15.94
CA ILE A 50 3.17 16.62 -17.36
C ILE A 50 3.30 15.14 -17.76
N ILE A 51 4.08 14.36 -17.02
CA ILE A 51 4.31 12.94 -17.33
C ILE A 51 2.99 12.15 -17.31
N CYS A 52 2.14 12.38 -16.31
CA CYS A 52 0.82 11.74 -16.24
C CYS A 52 -0.04 12.09 -17.45
N ARG A 53 -0.09 13.37 -17.82
CA ARG A 53 -0.87 13.82 -18.97
C ARG A 53 -0.37 13.20 -20.27
N GLU A 54 0.94 13.18 -20.50
CA GLU A 54 1.52 12.59 -21.71
C GLU A 54 1.24 11.08 -21.80
N LYS A 55 1.38 10.36 -20.68
CA LYS A 55 1.06 8.93 -20.62
C LYS A 55 -0.42 8.67 -20.90
N TRP A 56 -1.31 9.50 -20.35
CA TRP A 56 -2.74 9.40 -20.61
C TRP A 56 -3.06 9.62 -22.09
N MET A 57 -2.54 10.69 -22.68
CA MET A 57 -2.75 10.99 -24.10
C MET A 57 -2.24 9.86 -24.99
N ARG A 58 -1.07 9.30 -24.69
CA ARG A 58 -0.52 8.14 -25.40
C ARG A 58 -1.43 6.92 -25.26
N ALA A 59 -1.97 6.64 -24.08
CA ALA A 59 -2.88 5.51 -23.89
C ALA A 59 -4.20 5.68 -24.66
N VAL A 60 -4.69 6.90 -24.81
CA VAL A 60 -5.83 7.22 -25.68
C VAL A 60 -5.47 6.98 -27.15
N GLU A 61 -4.31 7.45 -27.60
CA GLU A 61 -3.83 7.27 -28.98
C GLU A 61 -3.59 5.80 -29.34
N GLU A 62 -3.03 5.02 -28.41
CA GLU A 62 -2.81 3.58 -28.53
C GLU A 62 -4.12 2.76 -28.45
N GLY A 63 -5.26 3.40 -28.19
CA GLY A 63 -6.57 2.74 -28.10
C GLY A 63 -6.80 1.96 -26.80
N LYS A 64 -5.91 2.11 -25.80
CA LYS A 64 -6.07 1.51 -24.46
C LYS A 64 -7.19 2.15 -23.65
N ILE A 65 -7.54 3.39 -23.99
CA ILE A 65 -8.65 4.15 -23.42
C ILE A 65 -9.56 4.58 -24.56
N ARG A 66 -10.85 4.25 -24.45
CA ARG A 66 -11.87 4.59 -25.44
C ARG A 66 -13.04 5.28 -24.77
N TYR A 67 -13.37 6.49 -25.21
CA TYR A 67 -14.56 7.21 -24.74
C TYR A 67 -15.81 6.65 -25.43
N ILE A 68 -16.79 6.23 -24.64
CA ILE A 68 -18.11 5.80 -25.11
C ILE A 68 -19.04 7.03 -25.20
N ASN A 69 -18.98 7.89 -24.19
CA ASN A 69 -19.64 9.20 -24.14
C ASN A 69 -18.89 10.15 -23.18
N ASP A 70 -19.43 11.34 -22.90
CA ASP A 70 -18.80 12.35 -22.03
C ASP A 70 -18.61 11.89 -20.57
N ARG A 71 -19.30 10.83 -20.14
CA ARG A 71 -19.30 10.31 -18.76
C ARG A 71 -18.80 8.89 -18.63
N GLU A 72 -18.63 8.17 -19.74
CA GLU A 72 -18.29 6.75 -19.78
C GLU A 72 -17.09 6.53 -20.68
N MET A 73 -16.11 5.82 -20.13
CA MET A 73 -14.92 5.39 -20.84
C MET A 73 -14.69 3.90 -20.59
N ASP A 74 -14.29 3.21 -21.64
CA ASP A 74 -13.78 1.85 -21.60
C ASP A 74 -12.25 1.90 -21.54
N TYR A 75 -11.64 1.07 -20.69
CA TYR A 75 -10.19 1.05 -20.53
C TYR A 75 -9.70 -0.36 -20.22
N PHE A 76 -8.58 -0.72 -20.84
CA PHE A 76 -7.92 -1.99 -20.60
C PHE A 76 -6.86 -1.84 -19.50
N VAL A 77 -6.93 -2.70 -18.50
CA VAL A 77 -5.88 -2.85 -17.48
C VAL A 77 -5.30 -4.25 -17.67
N ASP A 78 -4.07 -4.33 -18.14
CA ASP A 78 -3.27 -5.57 -18.15
C ASP A 78 -2.90 -5.99 -16.71
#